data_AF-A0AAJ0I099-F1
#
_entry.id   AF-A0AAJ0I099-F1
#
_cell.length_a   1.000
_cell.length_b   1.000
_cell.length_c   1.000
_cell.angle_alpha   90.00
_cell.angle_beta   90.00
_cell.angle_gamma   90.00
#
_symmetry.space_group_name_H-M   'P 1'
#
loop_
_entity.id
_entity.type
_entity.pdbx_description
1 polymer ?
#
loop_
_entity_poly.entity_id
_entity_poly.type
_entity_poly.pdbx_seq_one_letter_code
_entity_poly.pdbx_strand_id
1 'polypeptide(L)' 'MSDSKQMSQQEVSAEFTSYYLQRATKEFAEDLDKVRTADDFKNDAIHLLVNALQQGTALFSPEEQRRIVESGAERK' A
#
# COMPACT_ATOMS: atom_id res chain seq x y z
N MET A 1 -6.08 -9.92 30.77
CA MET A 1 -5.90 -10.27 29.35
C MET A 1 -6.57 -9.16 28.56
N SER A 2 -5.92 -8.32 27.76
CA SER A 2 -4.56 -8.33 27.23
C SER A 2 -4.12 -6.87 27.00
N ASP A 3 -2.85 -6.56 27.27
CA ASP A 3 -2.21 -5.34 26.78
C ASP A 3 -2.13 -5.40 25.25
N SER A 4 -3.18 -4.96 24.57
CA SER A 4 -3.10 -4.66 23.14
C SER A 4 -2.24 -3.41 23.00
N LYS A 5 -0.95 -3.59 22.71
CA LYS A 5 -0.05 -2.48 22.40
C LYS A 5 -0.64 -1.67 21.25
N GLN A 6 -1.18 -0.51 21.57
CA GLN A 6 -1.86 0.36 20.61
C GLN A 6 -0.80 0.86 19.61
N MET A 7 -0.92 0.48 18.34
CA MET A 7 0.02 0.92 17.30
C MET A 7 -0.02 2.45 17.19
N SER A 8 1.15 3.08 17.16
CA SER A 8 1.29 4.50 16.85
C SER A 8 0.77 4.80 15.44
N GLN A 9 0.45 6.06 15.15
CA GLN A 9 -0.03 6.44 13.82
C GLN A 9 1.01 6.14 12.71
N GLN A 10 2.30 6.25 13.05
CA GLN A 10 3.38 5.93 12.11
C GLN A 10 3.42 4.43 11.79
N GLU A 11 3.29 3.58 12.80
CA GLU A 11 3.23 2.12 12.62
C GLU A 11 1.99 1.72 11.80
N VAL A 12 0.83 2.31 12.10
CA VAL A 12 -0.40 2.08 11.31
C VAL A 12 -0.22 2.50 9.86
N SER A 13 0.37 3.66 9.60
CA SER A 13 0.57 4.15 8.23
C SER A 13 1.55 3.27 7.44
N ALA A 14 2.60 2.76 8.08
CA ALA A 14 3.56 1.85 7.46
C ALA A 14 2.92 0.49 7.10
N GLU A 15 2.16 -0.10 8.03
CA GLU A 15 1.43 -1.35 7.81
C GLU A 15 0.36 -1.18 6.73
N PHE A 16 -0.39 -0.08 6.79
CA PHE A 16 -1.39 0.26 5.78
C PHE A 16 -0.77 0.42 4.39
N THR A 17 0.37 1.13 4.29
CA THR A 17 1.07 1.33 3.01
C THR A 17 1.50 -0.01 2.42
N SER A 18 2.02 -0.91 3.25
CA SER A 18 2.43 -2.25 2.81
C SER A 18 1.24 -3.07 2.30
N TYR A 19 0.14 -3.07 3.07
CA TYR A 19 -1.11 -3.72 2.67
C TYR A 19 -1.69 -3.13 1.37
N TYR A 20 -1.74 -1.80 1.26
CA TYR A 20 -2.23 -1.09 0.09
C TYR A 20 -1.42 -1.43 -1.15
N LEU A 21 -0.09 -1.37 -1.07
CA LEU A 21 0.78 -1.69 -2.21
C LEU A 21 0.65 -3.15 -2.63
N GLN A 22 0.59 -4.09 -1.68
CA GLN A 22 0.38 -5.51 -2.01
C GLN A 22 -0.94 -5.70 -2.77
N ARG A 23 -2.00 -5.02 -2.34
CA ARG A 23 -3.30 -5.14 -2.99
C ARG A 23 -3.32 -4.43 -4.34
N ALA A 24 -2.86 -3.19 -4.42
CA ALA A 24 -2.78 -2.43 -5.67
C ALA A 24 -1.96 -3.16 -6.73
N THR A 25 -0.80 -3.72 -6.37
CA THR A 25 0.04 -4.49 -7.32
C THR A 25 -0.62 -5.78 -7.77
N LYS A 26 -1.44 -6.42 -6.92
CA LYS A 26 -2.22 -7.60 -7.30
C LYS A 26 -3.39 -7.25 -8.24
N GLU A 27 -4.17 -6.24 -7.88
CA GLU A 27 -5.36 -5.84 -8.68
C GLU A 27 -4.95 -5.25 -10.03
N PHE A 28 -3.82 -4.53 -10.09
CA PHE A 28 -3.28 -3.94 -11.32
C PHE A 28 -2.19 -4.79 -11.97
N ALA A 29 -2.06 -6.08 -11.65
CA ALA A 29 -0.94 -6.90 -12.12
C ALA A 29 -0.80 -6.90 -13.65
N GLU A 30 -1.90 -7.05 -14.38
CA GLU A 30 -1.88 -7.06 -15.85
C GLU A 30 -1.48 -5.70 -16.43
N ASP A 31 -1.98 -4.61 -15.87
CA ASP A 31 -1.70 -3.26 -16.35
C ASP A 31 -0.28 -2.81 -15.99
N LEU A 32 0.23 -3.21 -14.81
CA LEU A 32 1.62 -3.00 -14.44
C LEU A 32 2.57 -3.78 -15.34
N ASP A 33 2.20 -4.99 -15.77
CA ASP A 33 3.01 -5.73 -16.72
C ASP A 33 3.03 -5.03 -18.09
N LYS A 34 1.88 -4.60 -18.61
CA LYS A 34 1.81 -3.81 -19.85
C LYS A 34 2.68 -2.56 -19.78
N VAL A 35 2.55 -1.76 -18.72
CA VAL A 35 3.35 -0.54 -18.50
C VAL A 35 4.84 -0.88 -18.47
N ARG A 36 5.25 -1.93 -17.73
CA ARG A 36 6.64 -2.33 -17.61
C ARG A 36 7.24 -2.87 -18.91
N THR A 37 6.42 -3.51 -19.75
CA THR A 37 6.84 -4.07 -21.05
C THR A 37 6.77 -3.08 -22.20
N ALA A 38 6.26 -1.87 -21.99
CA ALA A 38 6.17 -0.85 -23.02
C ALA A 38 7.56 -0.37 -23.46
N ASP A 39 7.74 -0.13 -24.76
CA ASP A 39 9.03 0.22 -25.36
C ASP A 39 9.62 1.54 -24.82
N ASP A 40 8.77 2.42 -24.29
CA ASP A 40 9.13 3.72 -23.71
C ASP A 40 9.30 3.68 -22.18
N PHE A 41 9.05 2.53 -21.54
CA PHE A 41 9.24 2.38 -20.10
C PHE A 41 10.72 2.16 -19.77
N LYS A 42 11.32 3.15 -19.12
CA LYS A 42 12.74 3.15 -18.76
C LYS A 42 12.95 2.62 -17.34
N ASN A 43 14.09 1.97 -17.09
CA ASN A 43 14.41 1.41 -15.77
C ASN A 43 14.43 2.46 -14.63
N ASP A 44 14.75 3.72 -14.94
CA ASP A 44 14.69 4.83 -13.98
C ASP A 44 13.25 5.24 -13.60
N ALA A 45 12.27 4.92 -14.45
CA ALA A 45 10.84 5.16 -14.19
C ALA A 45 10.25 4.19 -13.14
N ILE A 46 10.96 3.12 -12.75
CA ILE A 46 10.51 2.21 -11.69
C ILE A 46 10.28 2.95 -10.37
N HIS A 47 11.21 3.83 -9.98
CA HIS A 47 11.05 4.62 -8.76
C HIS A 47 9.85 5.57 -8.85
N LEU A 48 9.61 6.16 -10.02
CA LEU A 48 8.45 7.01 -10.24
C LEU A 48 7.14 6.22 -10.11
N LEU A 49 7.07 5.02 -10.70
CA LEU A 49 5.89 4.15 -10.63
C LEU A 49 5.60 3.72 -9.18
N VAL A 50 6.63 3.29 -8.43
CA VAL A 50 6.48 2.92 -7.02
C VAL A 50 5.99 4.11 -6.19
N ASN A 51 6.59 5.29 -6.39
CA ASN A 51 6.16 6.51 -5.68
C ASN A 51 4.72 6.90 -6.04
N ALA A 52 4.29 6.73 -7.29
CA ALA A 52 2.93 7.01 -7.72
C ALA A 52 1.92 6.05 -7.05
N LEU A 53 2.24 4.75 -7.00
CA LEU A 53 1.42 3.77 -6.28
C LEU A 53 1.35 4.09 -4.78
N GLN A 54 2.47 4.44 -4.15
CA GLN A 54 2.49 4.83 -2.74
C GLN A 54 1.65 6.06 -2.45
N GLN A 55 1.64 7.06 -3.34
CA GLN A 55 0.81 8.26 -3.18
C GLN A 55 -0.68 7.97 -3.12
N GLY A 56 -1.15 6.85 -3.68
CA GLY A 56 -2.53 6.40 -3.55
C GLY A 56 -2.99 6.21 -2.10
N THR A 57 -2.07 5.99 -1.16
CA THR A 57 -2.38 5.91 0.28
C THR A 57 -2.89 7.22 0.87
N ALA A 58 -2.56 8.37 0.25
CA ALA A 58 -3.00 9.69 0.70
C ALA A 58 -4.52 9.92 0.53
N LEU A 59 -5.21 9.04 -0.21
CA LEU A 59 -6.66 9.06 -0.35
C LEU A 59 -7.39 8.56 0.92
N PHE A 60 -6.67 8.01 1.89
CA PHE A 60 -7.23 7.43 3.10
C PHE A 60 -6.82 8.25 4.33
N SER A 61 -7.79 8.63 5.14
CA SER A 61 -7.54 9.34 6.39
C SER A 61 -6.79 8.46 7.40
N PRO A 62 -6.09 9.05 8.39
CA PRO A 62 -5.46 8.30 9.48
C PRO A 62 -6.39 7.28 10.16
N GLU A 63 -7.67 7.63 10.34
CA GLU A 63 -8.70 6.79 10.95
C GLU A 63 -9.11 5.63 10.02
N GLU A 64 -9.22 5.88 8.72
CA GLU A 64 -9.50 4.84 7.72
C GLU A 64 -8.35 3.84 7.61
N GLN A 65 -7.10 4.32 7.57
CA GLN A 65 -5.91 3.48 7.59
C GLN A 65 -5.91 2.57 8.82
N ARG A 66 -6.21 3.12 9.99
CA ARG A 66 -6.31 2.36 11.25
C ARG A 66 -7.38 1.28 11.20
N ARG A 67 -8.60 1.62 10.76
CA ARG A 67 -9.70 0.64 10.62
C ARG A 67 -9.34 -0.50 9.67
N ILE A 68 -8.67 -0.20 8.57
CA ILE A 68 -8.26 -1.21 7.58
C ILE A 68 -7.18 -2.12 8.16
N VAL A 69 -6.17 -1.57 8.85
CA VAL A 69 -5.11 -2.34 9.49
C VAL A 69 -5.66 -3.23 10.61
N GLU A 70 -6.52 -2.68 11.47
CA GLU A 70 -7.11 -3.42 12.59
C GLU A 70 -8.06 -4.53 12.10
N SER A 71 -8.94 -4.25 11.12
CA SER A 71 -9.81 -5.29 10.54
C SER A 71 -9.07 -6.34 9.70
N GLY A 72 -7.92 -5.98 9.11
CA GLY A 72 -7.03 -6.94 8.45
C GLY A 72 -6.27 -7.83 9.42
N ALA A 73 -5.92 -7.30 10.61
CA ALA A 73 -5.26 -8.05 11.68
C ALA A 73 -6.17 -9.09 12.32
N GLU A 74 -7.48 -8.86 12.39
CA GLU A 74 -8.48 -9.80 12.92
C GLU A 74 -8.78 -10.99 11.99
N ARG A 75 -8.35 -10.94 10.72
CA ARG A 75 -8.55 -12.02 9.73
C ARG A 75 -7.33 -12.93 9.55
N LYS A 76 -6.26 -12.73 10.32
CA LYS A 76 -5.06 -13.59 10.31
C LYS A 76 -5.16 -14.71 11.33
#